data_AF-A0A7X7BGY0-F1
#
_entry.id   AF-A0A7X7BGY0-F1
#
_cell.length_a   1.000
_cell.length_b   1.000
_cell.length_c   1.000
_cell.angle_alpha   90.00
_cell.angle_beta   90.00
_cell.angle_gamma   90.00
#
_symmetry.space_group_name_H-M   'P 1'
#
loop_
_entity.id
_entity.type
_entity.pdbx_description
1 polymer ?
#
loop_
_entity_poly.entity_id
_entity_poly.type
_entity_poly.pdbx_seq_one_letter_code
_entity_poly.pdbx_strand_id
1 'polypeptide(L)'
;AHQATLTVYISAIYAKVLWEMRRGDKPRPIILSIPVNLRSIFQSRTERNFFTVMYITLPEPAAEEAGDLNWWIRQVSDGFKAALNPEKVAADSSGKLKLEANPVLRILPTGLKDLSLRWAHAISDHRFTTSVSNVGRFELPDKLRPYLHCAYASVVSRGISMAAISSAGLFAISFISVFKDNELQYRFFTALQAAGVPVEITSNLNIVTSRAGDQNGEGAIVPPAEGVSPAASTICPNCGCAIRGYKARCPLDNEPLQLPADARSDQARDVFPAAELKTNTRLLTKLFAFISVAAMIISLMLYYALELPLNLPIMTLFGIISTWTSVGAVVLRRRHVSKIITWQVTILSLLMLAWDWMLGWQGWSLNYSIPIVLLAAQASLYILAQVLHMESGDYMVYLLLCGLLGLLPLLFLIFGWVTIRLPSVICVGVSLLMIAATLIFQGGIIRHELSKRLHI
;
A
#
# COMPACT_ATOMS: atom_id res chain seq x y z
N ALA A 1 29.36 -28.42 -1.41
CA ALA A 1 30.15 -27.82 -0.31
C ALA A 1 29.36 -27.82 1.01
N HIS A 2 28.11 -27.33 1.04
CA HIS A 2 27.29 -27.32 2.26
C HIS A 2 26.07 -28.24 2.05
N GLN A 3 25.88 -29.28 2.88
CA GLN A 3 24.76 -30.23 2.77
C GLN A 3 23.43 -29.61 3.23
N ALA A 4 22.99 -28.53 2.59
CA ALA A 4 21.78 -27.78 2.95
C ALA A 4 20.87 -27.56 1.73
N THR A 5 19.57 -27.41 1.99
CA THR A 5 18.64 -27.00 0.93
C THR A 5 18.90 -25.56 0.53
N LEU A 6 18.51 -25.21 -0.69
CA LEU A 6 18.77 -23.89 -1.23
C LEU A 6 18.06 -22.78 -0.44
N THR A 7 16.84 -23.05 0.06
CA THR A 7 16.13 -22.13 0.98
C THR A 7 16.89 -21.90 2.29
N VAL A 8 17.45 -22.96 2.88
CA VAL A 8 18.25 -22.85 4.12
C VAL A 8 19.51 -22.03 3.86
N TYR A 9 20.19 -22.29 2.75
CA TYR A 9 21.42 -21.59 2.39
C TYR A 9 21.21 -20.08 2.21
N ILE A 10 20.23 -19.66 1.40
CA ILE A 10 19.94 -18.23 1.20
C ILE A 10 19.43 -17.58 2.47
N SER A 11 18.63 -18.29 3.28
CA SER A 11 18.13 -17.76 4.56
C SER A 11 19.26 -17.56 5.57
N ALA A 12 20.26 -18.45 5.57
CA ALA A 12 21.45 -18.34 6.43
C ALA A 12 22.33 -17.15 6.04
N ILE A 13 22.60 -16.95 4.74
CA ILE A 13 23.32 -15.74 4.27
C ILE A 13 22.54 -14.49 4.64
N TYR A 14 21.23 -14.49 4.41
CA TYR A 14 20.37 -13.35 4.73
C TYR A 14 20.36 -13.03 6.23
N ALA A 15 20.27 -14.05 7.09
CA ALA A 15 20.35 -13.87 8.54
C ALA A 15 21.71 -13.36 9.01
N LYS A 16 22.81 -13.90 8.45
CA LYS A 16 24.17 -13.45 8.76
C LYS A 16 24.36 -11.98 8.41
N VAL A 17 24.00 -11.57 7.20
CA VAL A 17 24.12 -10.19 6.75
C VAL A 17 23.26 -9.26 7.61
N LEU A 18 22.03 -9.68 7.94
CA LEU A 18 21.15 -8.90 8.80
C LEU A 18 21.75 -8.70 10.21
N TRP A 19 22.40 -9.73 10.75
CA TRP A 19 23.11 -9.63 12.01
C TRP A 19 24.31 -8.67 11.93
N GLU A 20 25.11 -8.76 10.86
CA GLU A 20 26.26 -7.86 10.63
C GLU A 20 25.84 -6.40 10.56
N MET A 21 24.72 -6.09 9.88
CA MET A 21 24.18 -4.73 9.81
C MET A 21 23.69 -4.21 11.15
N ARG A 22 23.20 -5.10 12.03
CA ARG A 22 22.72 -4.76 13.37
C ARG A 22 23.84 -4.71 14.40
N ARG A 23 25.04 -5.17 14.07
CA ARG A 23 26.15 -5.34 15.03
C ARG A 23 26.46 -4.00 15.73
N GLY A 24 26.24 -3.96 17.05
CA GLY A 24 26.41 -2.75 17.87
C GLY A 24 25.13 -2.23 18.52
N ASP A 25 23.95 -2.64 18.03
CA ASP A 25 22.67 -2.33 18.67
C ASP A 25 22.32 -3.34 19.79
N LYS A 26 21.31 -3.00 20.61
CA LYS A 26 20.78 -3.92 21.63
C LYS A 26 20.41 -5.27 21.01
N PRO A 27 20.87 -6.40 21.58
CA PRO A 27 20.61 -7.71 21.01
C PRO A 27 19.12 -8.00 21.02
N ARG A 28 18.58 -8.32 19.84
CA ARG A 28 17.20 -8.78 19.67
C ARG A 28 17.23 -10.09 18.89
N PRO A 29 16.33 -11.05 19.13
CA PRO A 29 16.30 -12.25 18.32
C PRO A 29 16.01 -11.89 16.85
N ILE A 30 16.74 -12.50 15.92
CA ILE A 30 16.37 -12.46 14.49
C ILE A 30 15.33 -13.55 14.28
N ILE A 31 14.14 -13.16 13.86
CA ILE A 31 13.04 -14.09 13.62
C ILE A 31 12.71 -14.06 12.13
N LEU A 32 12.97 -15.18 11.45
CA LEU A 32 12.64 -15.35 10.04
C LEU A 32 11.22 -15.93 9.89
N SER A 33 10.38 -15.22 9.14
CA SER A 33 9.05 -15.69 8.74
C SER A 33 9.15 -16.40 7.39
N ILE A 34 8.84 -17.70 7.35
CA ILE A 34 9.00 -18.52 6.14
C ILE A 34 7.69 -19.26 5.83
N PRO A 35 6.99 -18.91 4.74
CA PRO A 35 5.86 -19.68 4.24
C PRO A 35 6.29 -21.05 3.74
N VAL A 36 5.51 -22.08 4.07
CA VAL A 36 5.73 -23.48 3.70
C VAL A 36 4.51 -24.03 2.99
N ASN A 37 4.74 -24.60 1.80
CA ASN A 37 3.71 -25.30 1.06
C ASN A 37 3.30 -26.58 1.81
N LEU A 38 2.03 -26.66 2.20
CA LEU A 38 1.49 -27.80 2.95
C LEU A 38 1.09 -28.98 2.05
N ARG A 39 1.06 -28.79 0.73
CA ARG A 39 0.60 -29.81 -0.22
C ARG A 39 1.45 -31.07 -0.18
N SER A 40 2.78 -30.94 -0.01
CA SER A 40 3.67 -32.09 0.10
C SER A 40 3.44 -32.89 1.39
N ILE A 41 3.07 -32.20 2.48
CA ILE A 41 2.86 -32.80 3.81
C ILE A 41 1.50 -33.51 3.87
N PHE A 42 0.44 -32.87 3.40
CA PHE A 42 -0.94 -33.40 3.47
C PHE A 42 -1.43 -34.03 2.17
N GLN A 43 -0.57 -34.18 1.15
CA GLN A 43 -0.89 -34.77 -0.16
C GLN A 43 -2.14 -34.17 -0.83
N SER A 44 -2.35 -32.85 -0.66
CA SER A 44 -3.53 -32.15 -1.17
C SER A 44 -3.32 -31.63 -2.60
N ARG A 45 -4.35 -31.75 -3.44
CA ARG A 45 -4.40 -31.22 -4.83
C ARG A 45 -5.10 -29.87 -4.95
N THR A 46 -5.24 -29.14 -3.85
CA THR A 46 -5.97 -27.85 -3.87
C THR A 46 -5.20 -26.78 -4.63
N GLU A 47 -5.89 -26.11 -5.55
CA GLU A 47 -5.38 -24.93 -6.27
C GLU A 47 -5.47 -23.65 -5.41
N ARG A 48 -6.17 -23.70 -4.27
CA ARG A 48 -6.25 -22.57 -3.33
C ARG A 48 -4.94 -22.42 -2.54
N ASN A 49 -4.72 -21.23 -1.98
CA ASN A 49 -3.60 -20.96 -1.09
C ASN A 49 -3.57 -21.94 0.09
N PHE A 50 -2.65 -22.90 0.04
CA PHE A 50 -2.50 -23.96 1.02
C PHE A 50 -1.07 -24.00 1.57
N PHE A 51 -0.79 -23.03 2.42
CA PHE A 51 0.50 -22.86 3.08
C PHE A 51 0.30 -22.48 4.54
N THR A 52 1.30 -22.78 5.37
CA THR A 52 1.43 -22.20 6.71
C THR A 52 2.67 -21.33 6.78
N VAL A 53 2.77 -20.45 7.76
CA VAL A 53 3.96 -19.63 8.00
C VAL A 53 4.64 -20.17 9.24
N MET A 54 5.91 -20.57 9.10
CA MET A 54 6.76 -20.88 10.24
C MET A 54 7.57 -19.66 10.66
N TYR A 55 7.87 -19.57 11.96
CA TYR A 55 8.75 -18.55 12.52
C TYR A 55 10.00 -19.24 13.08
N ILE A 56 11.15 -18.93 12.51
CA ILE A 56 12.45 -19.44 12.96
C ILE A 56 13.14 -18.34 13.75
N THR A 57 13.21 -18.52 15.06
CA THR A 57 13.95 -17.64 15.97
C THR A 57 15.41 -18.08 16.01
N LEU A 58 16.31 -17.24 15.53
CA LEU A 58 17.75 -17.49 15.56
C LEU A 58 18.36 -16.97 16.87
N PRO A 59 19.24 -17.76 17.51
CA PRO A 59 19.97 -17.30 18.69
C PRO A 59 20.96 -16.20 18.32
N GLU A 60 21.37 -15.43 19.32
CA GLU A 60 22.46 -14.47 19.16
C GLU A 60 23.80 -15.23 19.08
N PRO A 61 24.59 -15.09 17.99
CA PRO A 61 25.87 -15.80 17.86
C PRO A 61 26.94 -15.23 18.79
N ALA A 62 27.87 -16.09 19.24
CA ALA A 62 29.14 -15.62 19.79
C ALA A 62 30.01 -14.96 18.69
N ALA A 63 31.01 -14.16 19.10
CA ALA A 63 31.85 -13.42 18.16
C ALA A 63 32.57 -14.31 17.13
N GLU A 64 32.99 -15.51 17.54
CA GLU A 64 33.65 -16.51 16.70
C GLU A 64 32.65 -17.19 15.73
N GLU A 65 31.44 -17.49 16.22
CA GLU A 65 30.39 -18.17 15.46
C GLU A 65 29.78 -17.27 14.38
N ALA A 66 29.71 -15.96 14.64
CA ALA A 66 29.09 -15.01 13.73
C ALA A 66 29.75 -14.96 12.34
N GLY A 67 31.06 -15.22 12.29
CA GLY A 67 31.82 -15.30 11.04
C GLY A 67 31.56 -16.58 10.24
N ASP A 68 31.21 -17.69 10.90
CA ASP A 68 31.06 -19.00 10.27
C ASP A 68 29.68 -19.18 9.64
N LEU A 69 29.64 -19.24 8.30
CA LEU A 69 28.41 -19.49 7.56
C LEU A 69 27.80 -20.86 7.89
N ASN A 70 28.61 -21.87 8.23
CA ASN A 70 28.09 -23.20 8.55
C ASN A 70 27.29 -23.19 9.85
N TRP A 71 27.66 -22.35 10.82
CA TRP A 71 26.87 -22.15 12.03
C TRP A 71 25.48 -21.62 11.69
N TRP A 72 25.38 -20.56 10.87
CA TRP A 72 24.10 -19.99 10.43
C TRP A 72 23.25 -21.02 9.67
N ILE A 73 23.87 -21.80 8.79
CA ILE A 73 23.19 -22.89 8.05
C ILE A 73 22.61 -23.93 9.02
N ARG A 74 23.37 -24.33 10.05
CA ARG A 74 22.89 -25.28 11.08
C ARG A 74 21.71 -24.72 11.85
N GLN A 75 21.80 -23.49 12.36
CA GLN A 75 20.73 -22.84 13.12
C GLN A 75 19.42 -22.73 12.31
N VAL A 76 19.53 -22.29 11.06
CA VAL A 76 18.36 -22.22 10.17
C VAL A 76 17.82 -23.63 9.88
N SER A 77 18.67 -24.59 9.53
CA SER A 77 18.28 -25.98 9.26
C SER A 77 17.53 -26.60 10.44
N ASP A 78 18.03 -26.42 11.67
CA ASP A 78 17.43 -26.98 12.87
C ASP A 78 16.09 -26.30 13.18
N GLY A 79 16.00 -24.98 12.97
CA GLY A 79 14.74 -24.23 12.99
C GLY A 79 13.70 -24.77 12.00
N PHE A 80 14.11 -25.06 10.76
CA PHE A 80 13.25 -25.67 9.74
C PHE A 80 12.74 -27.04 10.19
N LYS A 81 13.62 -27.92 10.69
CA LYS A 81 13.25 -29.26 11.17
C LYS A 81 12.26 -29.19 12.34
N ALA A 82 12.50 -28.29 13.30
CA ALA A 82 11.64 -28.12 14.47
C ALA A 82 10.25 -27.55 14.12
N ALA A 83 10.18 -26.69 13.10
CA ALA A 83 8.94 -26.06 12.66
C ALA A 83 8.10 -26.93 11.71
N LEU A 84 8.73 -27.82 10.94
CA LEU A 84 8.06 -28.72 9.98
C LEU A 84 7.42 -29.96 10.63
N ASN A 85 7.35 -30.04 11.97
CA ASN A 85 6.67 -31.14 12.64
C ASN A 85 5.16 -31.16 12.27
N PRO A 86 4.64 -32.24 11.64
CA PRO A 86 3.26 -32.32 11.17
C PRO A 86 2.20 -32.02 12.24
N GLU A 87 2.46 -32.42 13.50
CA GLU A 87 1.52 -32.21 14.61
C GLU A 87 1.37 -30.71 14.96
N LYS A 88 2.49 -29.97 15.00
CA LYS A 88 2.47 -28.52 15.24
C LYS A 88 1.77 -27.77 14.10
N VAL A 89 2.06 -28.17 12.86
CA VAL A 89 1.44 -27.58 11.67
C VAL A 89 -0.07 -27.82 11.63
N ALA A 90 -0.51 -29.03 12.00
CA ALA A 90 -1.93 -29.37 12.10
C ALA A 90 -2.62 -28.59 13.23
N ALA A 91 -1.98 -28.47 14.41
CA ALA A 91 -2.50 -27.70 15.53
C ALA A 91 -2.70 -26.21 15.17
N ASP A 92 -1.71 -25.56 14.56
CA ASP A 92 -1.78 -24.17 14.13
C ASP A 92 -2.89 -23.93 13.09
N SER A 93 -3.06 -24.87 12.17
CA SER A 93 -4.13 -24.81 11.14
C SER A 93 -5.52 -24.94 11.77
N SER A 94 -5.68 -25.84 12.75
CA SER A 94 -6.94 -26.05 13.46
C SER A 94 -7.36 -24.82 14.30
N GLY A 95 -6.40 -24.12 14.90
CA GLY A 95 -6.66 -22.89 15.67
C GLY A 95 -7.18 -21.75 14.79
N LYS A 96 -6.58 -21.56 13.61
CA LYS A 96 -7.02 -20.55 12.64
C LYS A 96 -8.40 -20.85 12.06
N LEU A 97 -8.70 -22.13 11.79
CA LEU A 97 -10.00 -22.55 11.30
C LEU A 97 -11.12 -22.29 12.32
N LYS A 98 -10.86 -22.50 13.63
CA LYS A 98 -11.81 -22.17 14.70
C LYS A 98 -12.09 -20.67 14.80
N LEU A 99 -11.08 -19.83 14.59
CA LEU A 99 -11.23 -18.38 14.52
C LEU A 99 -12.07 -17.95 13.31
N GLU A 100 -11.85 -18.54 12.15
CA GLU A 100 -12.62 -18.25 10.94
C GLU A 100 -14.07 -18.77 11.01
N ALA A 101 -14.28 -19.91 11.69
CA ALA A 101 -15.58 -20.50 11.93
C ALA A 101 -16.40 -19.78 13.02
N ASN A 102 -15.80 -18.87 13.79
CA ASN A 102 -16.49 -18.17 14.86
C ASN A 102 -17.57 -17.22 14.28
N PRO A 103 -18.87 -17.45 14.58
CA PRO A 103 -19.97 -16.67 14.02
C PRO A 103 -19.90 -15.18 14.37
N VAL A 104 -19.33 -14.83 15.54
CA VAL A 104 -19.15 -13.42 15.95
C VAL A 104 -18.22 -12.66 15.00
N LEU A 105 -17.17 -13.32 14.49
CA LEU A 105 -16.22 -12.74 13.53
C LEU A 105 -16.78 -12.65 12.10
N ARG A 106 -17.85 -13.41 11.80
CA ARG A 106 -18.61 -13.30 10.54
C ARG A 106 -19.62 -12.16 10.55
N ILE A 107 -20.24 -11.86 11.70
CA ILE A 107 -21.31 -10.87 11.84
C ILE A 107 -20.78 -9.43 12.03
N LEU A 108 -19.49 -9.27 12.33
CA LEU A 108 -18.86 -7.95 12.52
C LEU A 108 -18.99 -7.05 11.27
N PRO A 109 -19.51 -5.81 11.41
CA PRO A 109 -19.57 -4.84 10.31
C PRO A 109 -18.20 -4.62 9.68
N THR A 110 -18.15 -4.44 8.36
CA THR A 110 -16.91 -4.36 7.57
C THR A 110 -15.93 -3.31 8.11
N GLY A 111 -16.42 -2.18 8.65
CA GLY A 111 -15.57 -1.13 9.24
C GLY A 111 -14.84 -1.55 10.53
N LEU A 112 -15.50 -2.32 11.39
CA LEU A 112 -14.90 -2.87 12.62
C LEU A 112 -13.96 -4.03 12.29
N LYS A 113 -14.32 -4.84 11.30
CA LYS A 113 -13.47 -5.92 10.78
C LYS A 113 -12.18 -5.39 10.16
N ASP A 114 -12.25 -4.31 9.39
CA ASP A 114 -11.07 -3.63 8.86
C ASP A 114 -10.14 -3.13 9.98
N LEU A 115 -10.70 -2.59 11.06
CA LEU A 115 -9.94 -2.08 12.19
C LEU A 115 -9.30 -3.22 13.00
N SER A 116 -10.06 -4.28 13.30
CA SER A 116 -9.57 -5.43 14.04
C SER A 116 -8.49 -6.19 13.27
N LEU A 117 -8.64 -6.35 11.95
CA LEU A 117 -7.62 -6.94 11.09
C LEU A 117 -6.36 -6.08 11.04
N ARG A 118 -6.47 -4.75 10.96
CA ARG A 118 -5.30 -3.86 11.01
C ARG A 118 -4.55 -3.96 12.33
N TRP A 119 -5.27 -4.06 13.44
CA TRP A 119 -4.69 -4.30 14.75
C TRP A 119 -4.01 -5.67 14.83
N ALA A 120 -4.68 -6.72 14.36
CA ALA A 120 -4.12 -8.06 14.30
C ALA A 120 -2.86 -8.12 13.43
N HIS A 121 -2.86 -7.46 12.27
CA HIS A 121 -1.68 -7.30 11.42
C HIS A 121 -0.59 -6.51 12.12
N ALA A 122 -0.88 -5.38 12.75
CA ALA A 122 0.11 -4.61 13.48
C ALA A 122 0.77 -5.44 14.59
N ILE A 123 -0.01 -6.21 15.35
CA ILE A 123 0.51 -7.10 16.39
C ILE A 123 1.32 -8.25 15.77
N SER A 124 0.88 -8.82 14.65
CA SER A 124 1.57 -9.91 13.95
C SER A 124 2.88 -9.46 13.30
N ASP A 125 2.92 -8.24 12.74
CA ASP A 125 4.09 -7.66 12.08
C ASP A 125 5.24 -7.45 13.06
N HIS A 126 4.95 -7.28 14.36
CA HIS A 126 5.97 -7.17 15.41
C HIS A 126 6.54 -8.53 15.87
N ARG A 127 6.02 -9.65 15.37
CA ARG A 127 6.45 -11.00 15.79
C ARG A 127 7.65 -11.54 15.03
N PHE A 128 8.02 -10.92 13.92
CA PHE A 128 9.13 -11.37 13.08
C PHE A 128 9.98 -10.20 12.59
N THR A 129 11.24 -10.48 12.26
CA THR A 129 12.18 -9.46 11.78
C THR A 129 12.05 -9.24 10.28
N THR A 130 11.97 -10.34 9.52
CA THR A 130 11.88 -10.28 8.06
C THR A 130 11.26 -11.57 7.51
N SER A 131 10.76 -11.51 6.27
CA SER A 131 10.13 -12.63 5.59
C SER A 131 11.03 -13.17 4.48
N VAL A 132 11.17 -14.49 4.41
CA VAL A 132 11.82 -15.21 3.32
C VAL A 132 10.81 -16.18 2.71
N SER A 133 10.38 -15.90 1.49
CA SER A 133 9.41 -16.74 0.78
C SER A 133 10.08 -17.46 -0.37
N ASN A 134 10.05 -18.80 -0.38
CA ASN A 134 10.45 -19.56 -1.55
C ASN A 134 9.21 -20.21 -2.18
N VAL A 135 8.82 -19.74 -3.36
CA VAL A 135 7.69 -20.28 -4.13
C VAL A 135 8.00 -21.70 -4.63
N GLY A 136 9.29 -22.02 -4.77
CA GLY A 136 9.78 -23.29 -5.28
C GLY A 136 9.99 -23.25 -6.80
N ARG A 137 9.88 -24.43 -7.42
CA ARG A 137 10.05 -24.59 -8.86
C ARG A 137 8.76 -24.27 -9.58
N PHE A 138 8.84 -23.31 -10.50
CA PHE A 138 7.76 -22.92 -11.39
C PHE A 138 8.10 -23.36 -12.81
N GLU A 139 7.21 -24.14 -13.41
CA GLU A 139 7.35 -24.61 -14.78
C GLU A 139 6.16 -24.14 -15.61
N LEU A 140 6.46 -23.55 -16.76
CA LEU A 140 5.46 -23.23 -17.77
C LEU A 140 5.35 -24.38 -18.78
N PRO A 141 4.19 -24.52 -19.44
CA PRO A 141 4.04 -25.42 -20.59
C PRO A 141 5.16 -25.21 -21.62
N ASP A 142 5.60 -26.28 -22.28
CA ASP A 142 6.75 -26.24 -23.20
C ASP A 142 6.63 -25.20 -24.31
N LYS A 143 5.40 -24.91 -24.77
CA LYS A 143 5.12 -23.86 -25.76
C LYS A 143 5.52 -22.46 -25.32
N LEU A 144 5.51 -22.18 -24.02
CA LEU A 144 5.84 -20.87 -23.44
C LEU A 144 7.31 -20.77 -23.00
N ARG A 145 8.00 -21.91 -22.89
CA ARG A 145 9.39 -21.98 -22.42
C ARG A 145 10.37 -21.13 -23.25
N PRO A 146 10.26 -21.04 -24.60
CA PRO A 146 11.15 -20.21 -25.41
C PRO A 146 11.04 -18.70 -25.11
N TYR A 147 9.90 -18.28 -24.57
CA TYR A 147 9.63 -16.87 -24.24
C TYR A 147 9.95 -16.53 -22.78
N LEU A 148 10.28 -17.53 -21.95
CA LEU A 148 10.53 -17.35 -20.52
C LEU A 148 12.00 -17.09 -20.26
N HIS A 149 12.36 -15.82 -20.10
CA HIS A 149 13.72 -15.42 -19.74
C HIS A 149 13.98 -15.41 -18.24
N CYS A 150 13.03 -14.92 -17.44
CA CYS A 150 13.13 -14.86 -15.99
C CYS A 150 11.73 -14.83 -15.40
N ALA A 151 11.55 -15.46 -14.24
CA ALA A 151 10.35 -15.33 -13.43
C ALA A 151 10.78 -14.85 -12.04
N TYR A 152 10.02 -13.92 -11.45
CA TYR A 152 10.22 -13.47 -10.08
C TYR A 152 8.85 -13.31 -9.41
N ALA A 153 8.83 -13.42 -8.08
CA ALA A 153 7.62 -13.26 -7.29
C ALA A 153 7.83 -12.15 -6.28
N SER A 154 6.91 -11.21 -6.20
CA SER A 154 7.06 -10.03 -5.34
C SER A 154 5.84 -9.87 -4.45
N VAL A 155 6.04 -9.87 -3.13
CA VAL A 155 4.98 -9.71 -2.13
C VAL A 155 5.24 -8.46 -1.32
N VAL A 156 4.29 -7.51 -1.36
CA VAL A 156 4.40 -6.26 -0.63
C VAL A 156 4.45 -6.53 0.88
N SER A 157 5.46 -5.98 1.55
CA SER A 157 5.63 -6.05 3.00
C SER A 157 5.87 -4.66 3.59
N ARG A 158 5.68 -4.49 4.91
CA ARG A 158 5.97 -3.22 5.61
C ARG A 158 7.46 -2.96 5.84
N GLY A 159 8.32 -3.93 5.59
CA GLY A 159 9.77 -3.85 5.78
C GLY A 159 10.52 -4.32 4.54
N ILE A 160 11.59 -5.08 4.76
CA ILE A 160 12.26 -5.82 3.68
C ILE A 160 11.73 -7.25 3.65
N SER A 161 11.36 -7.70 2.46
CA SER A 161 10.97 -9.07 2.18
C SER A 161 11.82 -9.63 1.06
N MET A 162 12.31 -10.86 1.25
CA MET A 162 12.97 -11.63 0.22
C MET A 162 12.00 -12.68 -0.31
N ALA A 163 11.90 -12.78 -1.63
CA ALA A 163 11.18 -13.84 -2.30
C ALA A 163 12.07 -14.53 -3.32
N ALA A 164 11.89 -15.83 -3.50
CA ALA A 164 12.68 -16.64 -4.41
C ALA A 164 11.80 -17.58 -5.22
N ILE A 165 12.23 -17.84 -6.46
CA ILE A 165 11.58 -18.75 -7.40
C ILE A 165 12.62 -19.37 -8.32
N SER A 166 12.43 -20.64 -8.64
CA SER A 166 13.28 -21.36 -9.60
C SER A 166 12.51 -21.57 -10.90
N SER A 167 13.02 -21.08 -12.02
CA SER A 167 12.37 -21.21 -13.33
C SER A 167 13.39 -21.11 -14.46
N ALA A 168 13.17 -21.84 -15.55
CA ALA A 168 14.02 -21.82 -16.75
C ALA A 168 15.53 -22.00 -16.50
N GLY A 169 15.93 -22.75 -15.47
CA GLY A 169 17.34 -22.94 -15.11
C GLY A 169 17.97 -21.78 -14.33
N LEU A 170 17.18 -20.74 -14.01
CA LEU A 170 17.58 -19.61 -13.19
C LEU A 170 16.98 -19.71 -11.79
N PHE A 171 17.74 -19.25 -10.81
CA PHE A 171 17.29 -19.04 -9.44
C PHE A 171 17.14 -17.55 -9.19
N ALA A 172 15.91 -17.04 -9.28
CA ALA A 172 15.64 -15.62 -9.10
C ALA A 172 15.36 -15.30 -7.64
N ILE A 173 16.07 -14.30 -7.11
CA ILE A 173 15.85 -13.71 -5.78
C ILE A 173 15.41 -12.28 -5.98
N SER A 174 14.26 -11.91 -5.43
CA SER A 174 13.74 -10.55 -5.48
C SER A 174 13.59 -9.98 -4.08
N PHE A 175 14.05 -8.73 -3.92
CA PHE A 175 13.86 -7.94 -2.71
C PHE A 175 12.83 -6.85 -2.94
N ILE A 176 11.92 -6.69 -1.98
CA ILE A 176 11.08 -5.51 -1.88
C ILE A 176 11.42 -4.82 -0.57
N SER A 177 11.74 -3.53 -0.66
CA SER A 177 12.11 -2.69 0.47
C SER A 177 11.30 -1.40 0.43
N VAL A 178 10.84 -0.97 1.61
CA VAL A 178 10.31 0.38 1.83
C VAL A 178 11.42 1.39 2.20
N PHE A 179 12.62 0.90 2.48
CA PHE A 179 13.77 1.71 2.86
C PHE A 179 14.47 2.25 1.61
N LYS A 180 15.06 3.44 1.76
CA LYS A 180 15.88 4.05 0.70
C LYS A 180 17.26 3.43 0.58
N ASP A 181 17.75 2.86 1.68
CA ASP A 181 19.03 2.20 1.77
C ASP A 181 18.93 0.75 1.25
N ASN A 182 19.93 0.34 0.47
CA ASN A 182 20.04 -0.96 -0.18
C ASN A 182 21.20 -1.80 0.39
N GLU A 183 21.80 -1.40 1.52
CA GLU A 183 22.95 -2.08 2.13
C GLU A 183 22.72 -3.58 2.39
N LEU A 184 21.51 -3.98 2.82
CA LEU A 184 21.17 -5.39 3.04
C LEU A 184 21.24 -6.20 1.75
N GLN A 185 20.69 -5.66 0.67
CA GLN A 185 20.70 -6.27 -0.66
C GLN A 185 22.13 -6.29 -1.22
N TYR A 186 22.88 -5.20 -1.07
CA TYR A 186 24.27 -5.10 -1.48
C TYR A 186 25.13 -6.19 -0.81
N ARG A 187 25.11 -6.27 0.52
CA ARG A 187 25.85 -7.30 1.27
C ARG A 187 25.41 -8.72 0.95
N PHE A 188 24.11 -8.94 0.76
CA PHE A 188 23.59 -10.25 0.41
C PHE A 188 24.09 -10.74 -0.94
N PHE A 189 24.00 -9.92 -1.99
CA PHE A 189 24.44 -10.31 -3.33
C PHE A 189 25.97 -10.38 -3.46
N THR A 190 26.70 -9.49 -2.79
CA THR A 190 28.17 -9.56 -2.75
C THR A 190 28.66 -10.78 -1.97
N ALA A 191 27.96 -11.21 -0.91
CA ALA A 191 28.27 -12.47 -0.21
C ALA A 191 28.08 -13.70 -1.11
N LEU A 192 27.03 -13.72 -1.95
CA LEU A 192 26.83 -14.77 -2.95
C LEU A 192 27.94 -14.77 -4.02
N GLN A 193 28.32 -13.58 -4.48
CA GLN A 193 29.38 -13.44 -5.48
C GLN A 193 30.75 -13.86 -4.92
N ALA A 194 31.05 -13.50 -3.66
CA ALA A 194 32.25 -13.95 -2.96
C ALA A 194 32.28 -15.47 -2.76
N ALA A 195 31.11 -16.12 -2.67
CA ALA A 195 30.97 -17.58 -2.67
C ALA A 195 31.09 -18.22 -4.07
N GLY A 196 31.38 -17.42 -5.11
CA GLY A 196 31.56 -17.89 -6.49
C GLY A 196 30.26 -18.11 -7.26
N VAL A 197 29.12 -17.63 -6.75
CA VAL A 197 27.84 -17.72 -7.45
C VAL A 197 27.76 -16.59 -8.49
N PRO A 198 27.50 -16.87 -9.78
CA PRO A 198 27.29 -15.82 -10.77
C PRO A 198 25.96 -15.10 -10.48
N VAL A 199 26.04 -13.78 -10.27
CA VAL A 199 24.88 -12.94 -9.93
C VAL A 199 24.63 -11.92 -11.04
N GLU A 200 23.41 -11.92 -11.55
CA GLU A 200 22.86 -10.87 -12.42
C GLU A 200 21.77 -10.10 -11.66
N ILE A 201 21.85 -8.76 -11.66
CA ILE A 201 20.95 -7.86 -10.94
C ILE A 201 20.10 -7.08 -11.93
N THR A 202 18.80 -7.05 -11.69
CA THR A 202 17.85 -6.14 -12.33
C THR A 202 17.02 -5.41 -11.27
N SER A 203 16.58 -4.19 -11.57
CA SER A 203 15.86 -3.34 -10.61
C SER A 203 15.02 -2.29 -11.33
N ASN A 204 14.01 -1.75 -10.67
CA ASN A 204 13.25 -0.58 -11.13
C ASN A 204 13.90 0.76 -10.74
N LEU A 205 15.09 0.73 -10.13
CA LEU A 205 15.86 1.93 -9.74
C LEU A 205 16.88 2.33 -10.82
N ASN A 206 17.26 3.60 -10.80
CA ASN A 206 18.34 4.19 -11.60
C ASN A 206 18.24 3.94 -13.13
N ILE A 207 17.00 3.76 -13.61
CA ILE A 207 16.69 3.56 -15.03
C ILE A 207 17.04 4.84 -15.78
N VAL A 208 17.83 4.71 -16.86
CA VAL A 208 18.06 5.83 -17.78
C VAL A 208 16.75 6.12 -18.49
N THR A 209 16.23 7.33 -18.32
CA THR A 209 15.11 7.83 -19.11
C THR A 209 15.60 8.98 -19.98
N SER A 210 15.02 9.13 -21.17
CA SER A 210 15.28 10.28 -22.07
C SER A 210 15.02 11.65 -21.42
N ARG A 211 14.42 11.69 -20.22
CA ARG A 211 14.19 12.91 -19.41
C ARG A 211 15.40 13.39 -18.60
N ALA A 212 16.53 12.68 -18.60
CA ALA A 212 17.69 13.08 -17.79
C ALA A 212 18.41 14.37 -18.29
N GLY A 213 17.96 14.94 -19.41
CA GLY A 213 18.29 16.30 -19.83
C GLY A 213 17.06 16.98 -20.39
N ASP A 214 16.29 17.66 -19.54
CA ASP A 214 15.75 18.99 -19.85
C ASP A 214 14.91 19.51 -18.69
N GLN A 215 15.36 20.63 -18.12
CA GLN A 215 14.48 21.54 -17.42
C GLN A 215 13.65 22.23 -18.50
N ASN A 216 12.34 21.94 -18.53
CA ASN A 216 11.31 22.49 -19.42
C ASN A 216 11.22 21.81 -20.80
N GLY A 217 10.31 20.84 -20.94
CA GLY A 217 9.89 20.34 -22.24
C GLY A 217 9.06 19.06 -22.13
N GLU A 218 7.83 19.11 -22.63
CA GLU A 218 6.90 17.98 -22.68
C GLU A 218 7.52 16.79 -23.44
N GLY A 219 7.89 15.74 -22.72
CA GLY A 219 8.40 14.48 -23.30
C GLY A 219 7.40 13.35 -23.07
N ALA A 220 6.83 12.86 -24.17
CA ALA A 220 5.86 11.77 -24.23
C ALA A 220 6.32 10.52 -23.47
N ILE A 221 5.38 9.90 -22.74
CA ILE A 221 5.56 8.56 -22.18
C ILE A 221 5.55 7.60 -23.37
N VAL A 222 6.72 7.16 -23.83
CA VAL A 222 6.78 6.06 -24.79
C VAL A 222 6.45 4.78 -24.00
N PRO A 223 5.35 4.07 -24.32
CA PRO A 223 5.03 2.82 -23.64
C PRO A 223 6.17 1.81 -23.86
N PRO A 224 6.41 0.90 -22.90
CA PRO A 224 7.33 -0.20 -23.11
C PRO A 224 6.84 -0.98 -24.32
N ALA A 225 7.60 -1.01 -25.43
CA ALA A 225 7.18 -1.89 -26.51
C ALA A 225 7.40 -3.33 -26.08
N GLU A 226 6.31 -4.09 -26.16
CA GLU A 226 6.30 -5.52 -25.91
C GLU A 226 7.39 -6.21 -26.73
N GLY A 227 8.19 -7.07 -26.09
CA GLY A 227 9.05 -8.02 -26.78
C GLY A 227 10.53 -7.66 -26.98
N VAL A 228 11.03 -6.52 -26.48
CA VAL A 228 12.49 -6.23 -26.50
C VAL A 228 13.08 -6.36 -25.10
N SER A 229 13.78 -7.47 -24.85
CA SER A 229 14.58 -7.63 -23.64
C SER A 229 15.93 -6.92 -23.84
N PRO A 230 16.39 -6.04 -22.92
CA PRO A 230 17.73 -5.50 -23.03
C PRO A 230 18.75 -6.64 -22.94
N ALA A 231 19.53 -6.81 -24.00
CA ALA A 231 20.59 -7.81 -24.10
C ALA A 231 21.90 -7.36 -23.42
N ALA A 232 22.00 -6.08 -23.05
CA ALA A 232 23.21 -5.52 -22.45
C ALA A 232 23.22 -5.72 -20.91
N SER A 233 24.33 -6.26 -20.41
CA SER A 233 24.67 -6.29 -18.99
C SER A 233 26.00 -5.56 -18.76
N THR A 234 26.07 -4.70 -17.75
CA THR A 234 27.29 -3.97 -17.37
C THR A 234 27.78 -4.46 -16.01
N ILE A 235 29.07 -4.76 -15.87
CA ILE A 235 29.65 -5.16 -14.59
C ILE A 235 29.92 -3.92 -13.74
N CYS A 236 29.46 -3.91 -12.50
CA CYS A 236 29.79 -2.84 -11.55
C CYS A 236 31.21 -3.07 -10.99
N PRO A 237 32.08 -2.04 -10.96
CA PRO A 237 33.45 -2.17 -10.47
C PRO A 237 33.53 -2.37 -8.95
N ASN A 238 32.51 -1.93 -8.20
CA ASN A 238 32.49 -2.00 -6.74
C ASN A 238 31.82 -3.28 -6.24
N CYS A 239 30.56 -3.55 -6.62
CA CYS A 239 29.88 -4.77 -6.18
C CYS A 239 30.29 -6.03 -6.97
N GLY A 240 30.91 -5.89 -8.14
CA GLY A 240 31.28 -6.99 -9.03
C GLY A 240 30.10 -7.65 -9.77
N CYS A 241 28.86 -7.35 -9.42
CA CYS A 241 27.68 -7.99 -10.01
C CYS A 241 27.46 -7.54 -11.46
N ALA A 242 26.92 -8.43 -12.29
CA ALA A 242 26.43 -8.07 -13.60
C ALA A 242 25.09 -7.33 -13.46
N ILE A 243 24.99 -6.11 -13.98
CA ILE A 243 23.77 -5.30 -13.92
C ILE A 243 23.08 -5.36 -15.29
N ARG A 244 21.88 -5.95 -15.33
CA ARG A 244 21.09 -6.07 -16.55
C ARG A 244 20.27 -4.81 -16.82
N GLY A 245 20.23 -4.40 -18.09
CA GLY A 245 19.47 -3.25 -18.56
C GLY A 245 20.28 -1.95 -18.54
N TYR A 246 19.68 -0.89 -19.07
CA TYR A 246 20.32 0.41 -19.23
C TYR A 246 20.16 1.25 -17.95
N LYS A 247 21.14 1.14 -17.04
CA LYS A 247 21.15 1.86 -15.75
C LYS A 247 22.26 2.90 -15.68
N ALA A 248 21.94 4.09 -15.20
CA ALA A 248 22.93 5.16 -15.01
C ALA A 248 23.87 4.86 -13.83
N ARG A 249 23.35 4.18 -12.82
CA ARG A 249 24.03 3.84 -11.59
C ARG A 249 23.65 2.43 -11.16
N CYS A 250 24.55 1.75 -10.48
CA CYS A 250 24.30 0.45 -9.92
C CYS A 250 23.15 0.54 -8.90
N PRO A 251 22.16 -0.37 -8.94
CA PRO A 251 21.03 -0.33 -8.02
C PRO A 251 21.38 -0.77 -6.59
N LEU A 252 22.53 -1.39 -6.36
CA LEU A 252 22.96 -1.87 -5.04
C LEU A 252 23.76 -0.82 -4.27
N ASP A 253 24.83 -0.28 -4.87
CA ASP A 253 25.76 0.67 -4.22
C ASP A 253 25.66 2.10 -4.77
N ASN A 254 24.85 2.33 -5.80
CA ASN A 254 24.64 3.65 -6.41
C ASN A 254 25.88 4.26 -7.08
N GLU A 255 26.92 3.45 -7.34
CA GLU A 255 28.10 3.85 -8.12
C GLU A 255 27.74 4.06 -9.61
N PRO A 256 28.38 5.02 -10.30
CA PRO A 256 28.10 5.27 -11.71
C PRO A 256 28.57 4.08 -12.56
N LEU A 257 27.70 3.63 -13.46
CA LEU A 257 28.02 2.58 -14.44
C LEU A 257 28.52 3.23 -15.73
N GLN A 258 29.42 2.54 -16.43
CA GLN A 258 29.78 2.94 -17.79
C GLN A 258 28.57 2.66 -18.70
N LEU A 259 27.92 3.72 -19.17
CA LEU A 259 26.81 3.57 -20.12
C LEU A 259 27.37 3.07 -21.46
N PRO A 260 26.86 1.96 -22.00
CA PRO A 260 27.23 1.54 -23.35
C PRO A 260 26.69 2.56 -24.37
N ALA A 261 27.38 2.70 -25.51
CA ALA A 261 27.15 3.78 -26.49
C ALA A 261 25.72 3.77 -27.10
N ASP A 262 25.06 2.62 -27.07
CA ASP A 262 23.69 2.34 -27.51
C ASP A 262 22.61 2.78 -26.50
N ALA A 263 22.98 3.12 -25.26
CA ALA A 263 22.06 3.56 -24.20
C ALA A 263 21.31 4.88 -24.52
N ARG A 264 21.77 5.62 -25.54
CA ARG A 264 21.14 6.85 -26.04
C ARG A 264 20.25 6.63 -27.27
N SER A 265 20.09 5.40 -27.74
CA SER A 265 19.20 5.10 -28.86
C SER A 265 17.74 5.02 -28.41
N ASP A 266 16.80 5.33 -29.30
CA ASP A 266 15.35 5.14 -29.09
C ASP A 266 14.95 3.66 -28.85
N GLN A 267 15.91 2.74 -28.97
CA GLN A 267 15.76 1.31 -28.71
C GLN A 267 16.21 0.90 -27.29
N ALA A 268 16.86 1.78 -26.52
CA ALA A 268 17.29 1.50 -25.16
C ALA A 268 16.06 1.37 -24.24
N ARG A 269 15.68 0.13 -23.93
CA ARG A 269 14.52 -0.20 -23.08
C ARG A 269 14.99 -1.04 -21.90
N ASP A 270 14.63 -0.63 -20.69
CA ASP A 270 14.94 -1.38 -19.46
C ASP A 270 13.86 -2.46 -19.21
N VAL A 271 14.19 -3.45 -18.38
CA VAL A 271 13.31 -4.58 -18.01
C VAL A 271 12.05 -4.08 -17.27
N PHE A 272 12.18 -2.99 -16.52
CA PHE A 272 11.09 -2.38 -15.77
C PHE A 272 10.68 -1.03 -16.39
N PRO A 273 9.39 -0.68 -16.36
CA PRO A 273 8.97 0.67 -16.73
C PRO A 273 9.54 1.69 -15.72
N ALA A 274 9.90 2.87 -16.20
CA ALA A 274 10.32 3.97 -15.35
C ALA A 274 9.17 4.37 -14.41
N ALA A 275 9.39 4.29 -13.10
CA ALA A 275 8.39 4.70 -12.13
C ALA A 275 8.26 6.23 -12.13
N GLU A 276 7.03 6.74 -12.27
CA GLU A 276 6.77 8.17 -12.08
C GLU A 276 7.05 8.56 -10.61
N LEU A 277 8.00 9.47 -10.41
CA LEU A 277 8.28 10.06 -9.11
C LEU A 277 7.03 10.80 -8.61
N LYS A 278 6.37 10.24 -7.59
CA LYS A 278 5.24 10.90 -6.91
C LYS A 278 5.63 12.30 -6.46
N THR A 279 4.84 13.28 -6.88
CA THR A 279 4.96 14.68 -6.45
C THR A 279 4.93 14.81 -4.93
N ASN A 280 5.86 15.60 -4.40
CA ASN A 280 6.11 15.77 -2.98
C ASN A 280 4.95 16.55 -2.31
N THR A 281 3.98 15.84 -1.74
CA THR A 281 2.82 16.42 -1.04
C THR A 281 3.18 17.28 0.18
N ARG A 282 4.44 17.24 0.63
CA ARG A 282 4.93 18.04 1.76
C ARG A 282 4.84 19.55 1.50
N LEU A 283 5.01 20.00 0.26
CA LEU A 283 4.89 21.42 -0.09
C LEU A 283 3.45 21.90 0.12
N LEU A 284 2.48 21.13 -0.39
CA LEU A 284 1.06 21.45 -0.27
C LEU A 284 0.63 21.48 1.21
N THR A 285 1.05 20.52 2.02
CA THR A 285 0.74 20.51 3.46
C THR A 285 1.36 21.68 4.22
N LYS A 286 2.57 22.12 3.84
CA LYS A 286 3.21 23.30 4.44
C LYS A 286 2.45 24.59 4.11
N LEU A 287 2.00 24.73 2.87
CA LEU A 287 1.21 25.89 2.43
C LEU A 287 -0.13 26.00 3.18
N PHE A 288 -0.89 24.90 3.28
CA PHE A 288 -2.15 24.87 4.03
C PHE A 288 -1.97 25.19 5.52
N ALA A 289 -0.86 24.75 6.12
CA ALA A 289 -0.54 25.09 7.50
C ALA A 289 -0.29 26.58 7.69
N PHE A 290 0.47 27.20 6.79
CA PHE A 290 0.70 28.64 6.81
C PHE A 290 -0.62 29.43 6.67
N ILE A 291 -1.48 29.04 5.72
CA ILE A 291 -2.79 29.68 5.52
C ILE A 291 -3.68 29.55 6.77
N SER A 292 -3.69 28.38 7.42
CA SER A 292 -4.47 28.17 8.65
C SER A 292 -4.03 29.09 9.79
N VAL A 293 -2.71 29.23 9.98
CA VAL A 293 -2.14 30.13 11.01
C VAL A 293 -2.45 31.59 10.67
N ALA A 294 -2.28 32.00 9.41
CA ALA A 294 -2.61 33.35 8.96
C ALA A 294 -4.09 33.67 9.17
N ALA A 295 -5.00 32.76 8.82
CA ALA A 295 -6.44 32.92 9.04
C ALA A 295 -6.78 33.11 10.52
N MET A 296 -6.15 32.36 11.42
CA MET A 296 -6.34 32.51 12.86
C MET A 296 -5.86 33.88 13.37
N ILE A 297 -4.68 34.33 12.94
CA ILE A 297 -4.13 35.64 13.34
C ILE A 297 -5.03 36.77 12.84
N ILE A 298 -5.45 36.73 11.58
CA ILE A 298 -6.37 37.72 11.01
C ILE A 298 -7.70 37.72 11.76
N SER A 299 -8.23 36.54 12.07
CA SER A 299 -9.48 36.42 12.84
C SER A 299 -9.39 37.03 14.23
N LEU A 300 -8.25 36.87 14.91
CA LEU A 300 -8.00 37.51 16.21
C LEU A 300 -7.89 39.03 16.08
N MET A 301 -7.15 39.51 15.07
CA MET A 301 -7.03 40.94 14.80
C MET A 301 -8.39 41.59 14.54
N LEU A 302 -9.24 40.98 13.72
CA LEU A 302 -10.59 41.50 13.43
C LEU A 302 -11.50 41.48 14.65
N TYR A 303 -11.41 40.45 15.49
CA TYR A 303 -12.21 40.36 16.71
C TYR A 303 -11.92 41.51 17.69
N TYR A 304 -10.65 41.83 17.90
CA TYR A 304 -10.26 42.94 18.77
C TYR A 304 -10.45 44.32 18.10
N ALA A 305 -10.31 44.43 16.78
CA ALA A 305 -10.38 45.70 16.08
C ALA A 305 -11.81 46.19 15.79
N LEU A 306 -12.78 45.27 15.62
CA LEU A 306 -14.13 45.59 15.15
C LEU A 306 -15.24 45.33 16.18
N GLU A 307 -14.90 44.94 17.41
CA GLU A 307 -15.84 44.61 18.51
C GLU A 307 -17.05 43.78 18.02
N LEU A 308 -16.76 42.76 17.22
CA LEU A 308 -17.81 41.96 16.56
C LEU A 308 -18.65 41.21 17.60
N PRO A 309 -19.99 41.15 17.45
CA PRO A 309 -20.88 40.42 18.37
C PRO A 309 -20.72 38.89 18.29
N LEU A 310 -19.96 38.39 17.31
CA LEU A 310 -19.70 36.98 17.09
C LEU A 310 -18.24 36.67 17.43
N ASN A 311 -18.02 35.56 18.14
CA ASN A 311 -16.67 35.04 18.46
C ASN A 311 -15.98 34.48 17.20
N LEU A 312 -15.56 35.36 16.30
CA LEU A 312 -14.88 35.04 15.04
C LEU A 312 -13.66 34.10 15.23
N PRO A 313 -12.81 34.26 16.26
CA PRO A 313 -11.66 33.36 16.47
C PRO A 313 -12.07 31.91 16.71
N ILE A 314 -13.17 31.70 17.43
CA ILE A 314 -13.72 30.36 17.70
C ILE A 314 -14.25 29.75 16.40
N MET A 315 -14.95 30.51 15.57
CA MET A 315 -15.43 30.05 14.25
C MET A 315 -14.28 29.68 13.32
N THR A 316 -13.20 30.47 13.32
CA THR A 316 -12.01 30.22 12.50
C THR A 316 -11.25 28.97 12.98
N LEU A 317 -11.11 28.76 14.29
CA LEU A 317 -10.51 27.54 14.86
C LEU A 317 -11.23 26.28 14.39
N PHE A 318 -12.55 26.33 14.44
CA PHE A 318 -13.44 25.26 14.05
C PHE A 318 -13.38 24.96 12.54
N GLY A 319 -13.31 25.99 11.69
CA GLY A 319 -13.06 25.85 10.26
C GLY A 319 -11.71 25.20 9.94
N ILE A 320 -10.66 25.56 10.69
CA ILE A 320 -9.33 24.95 10.56
C ILE A 320 -9.38 23.46 10.91
N ILE A 321 -9.97 23.08 12.04
CA ILE A 321 -10.08 21.66 12.46
C ILE A 321 -10.80 20.83 11.39
N SER A 322 -11.93 21.34 10.88
CA SER A 322 -12.70 20.72 9.81
C SER A 322 -11.89 20.53 8.52
N THR A 323 -11.16 21.58 8.11
CA THR A 323 -10.32 21.56 6.90
C THR A 323 -9.17 20.56 7.03
N TRP A 324 -8.49 20.52 8.17
CA TRP A 324 -7.40 19.58 8.43
C TRP A 324 -7.87 18.13 8.51
N THR A 325 -9.06 17.88 9.07
CA THR A 325 -9.68 16.55 9.06
C THR A 325 -9.94 16.09 7.63
N SER A 326 -10.42 16.99 6.77
CA SER A 326 -10.71 16.74 5.36
C SER A 326 -9.43 16.49 4.54
N VAL A 327 -8.44 17.38 4.63
CA VAL A 327 -7.15 17.27 3.93
C VAL A 327 -6.38 16.02 4.40
N GLY A 328 -6.32 15.78 5.71
CA GLY A 328 -5.66 14.62 6.29
C GLY A 328 -6.23 13.30 5.77
N ALA A 329 -7.57 13.19 5.71
CA ALA A 329 -8.23 11.99 5.20
C ALA A 329 -7.86 11.71 3.72
N VAL A 330 -7.87 12.74 2.87
CA VAL A 330 -7.53 12.61 1.43
C VAL A 330 -6.06 12.26 1.21
N VAL A 331 -5.14 12.91 1.94
CA VAL A 331 -3.69 12.67 1.80
C VAL A 331 -3.30 11.26 2.27
N LEU A 332 -3.90 10.78 3.37
CA LEU A 332 -3.57 9.47 3.94
C LEU A 332 -4.15 8.29 3.17
N ARG A 333 -5.26 8.45 2.45
CA ARG A 333 -6.04 7.32 1.89
C ARG A 333 -6.53 7.54 0.45
N ARG A 334 -5.65 8.05 -0.43
CA ARG A 334 -5.92 8.31 -1.87
C ARG A 334 -6.64 7.19 -2.66
N ARG A 335 -6.56 5.93 -2.22
CA ARG A 335 -7.23 4.79 -2.89
C ARG A 335 -8.72 4.63 -2.53
N HIS A 336 -9.23 5.35 -1.54
CA HIS A 336 -10.62 5.21 -1.07
C HIS A 336 -11.37 6.55 -1.05
N VAL A 337 -11.20 7.37 -2.08
CA VAL A 337 -11.72 8.75 -2.09
C VAL A 337 -13.23 8.81 -1.92
N SER A 338 -13.98 7.92 -2.58
CA SER A 338 -15.45 7.85 -2.45
C SER A 338 -15.90 7.59 -1.01
N LYS A 339 -15.23 6.67 -0.30
CA LYS A 339 -15.49 6.38 1.12
C LYS A 339 -15.16 7.57 2.01
N ILE A 340 -14.09 8.31 1.70
CA ILE A 340 -13.68 9.49 2.46
C ILE A 340 -14.73 10.59 2.34
N ILE A 341 -15.19 10.89 1.12
CA ILE A 341 -16.19 11.93 0.89
C ILE A 341 -17.46 11.62 1.68
N THR A 342 -17.97 10.38 1.63
CA THR A 342 -19.17 10.01 2.40
C THR A 342 -18.98 10.21 3.90
N TRP A 343 -17.89 9.72 4.49
CA TRP A 343 -17.64 9.90 5.92
C TRP A 343 -17.42 11.36 6.30
N GLN A 344 -16.71 12.11 5.46
CA GLN A 344 -16.44 13.54 5.67
C GLN A 344 -17.76 14.32 5.73
N VAL A 345 -18.71 14.06 4.84
CA VAL A 345 -20.02 14.72 4.83
C VAL A 345 -20.82 14.42 6.08
N THR A 346 -20.83 13.16 6.52
CA THR A 346 -21.52 12.78 7.77
C THR A 346 -20.89 13.49 8.97
N ILE A 347 -19.56 13.50 9.06
CA ILE A 347 -18.83 14.17 10.15
C ILE A 347 -19.08 15.67 10.12
N LEU A 348 -18.96 16.31 8.95
CA LEU A 348 -19.20 17.75 8.79
C LEU A 348 -20.64 18.12 9.14
N SER A 349 -21.63 17.33 8.73
CA SER A 349 -23.04 17.60 9.05
C SER A 349 -23.31 17.53 10.56
N LEU A 350 -22.74 16.53 11.25
CA LEU A 350 -22.85 16.40 12.72
C LEU A 350 -22.13 17.55 13.45
N LEU A 351 -20.97 17.96 12.93
CA LEU A 351 -20.19 19.08 13.47
C LEU A 351 -20.95 20.41 13.34
N MET A 352 -21.63 20.65 12.20
CA MET A 352 -22.47 21.83 12.01
C MET A 352 -23.65 21.86 12.99
N LEU A 353 -24.29 20.70 13.25
CA LEU A 353 -25.35 20.60 14.26
C LEU A 353 -24.82 20.90 15.66
N ALA A 354 -23.65 20.36 16.01
CA ALA A 354 -23.02 20.62 17.30
C ALA A 354 -22.70 22.11 17.48
N TRP A 355 -22.22 22.79 16.42
CA TRP A 355 -21.96 24.23 16.48
C TRP A 355 -23.20 25.08 16.61
N ASP A 356 -24.26 24.77 15.86
CA ASP A 356 -25.52 25.47 15.98
C ASP A 356 -26.08 25.35 17.40
N TRP A 357 -25.97 24.16 18.00
CA TRP A 357 -26.34 23.93 19.39
C TRP A 357 -25.49 24.74 20.38
N MET A 358 -24.16 24.75 20.24
CA MET A 358 -23.26 25.51 21.11
C MET A 358 -23.47 27.03 21.02
N LEU A 359 -23.94 27.54 19.89
CA LEU A 359 -24.20 28.96 19.64
C LEU A 359 -25.65 29.38 19.98
N GLY A 360 -26.41 28.52 20.65
CA GLY A 360 -27.77 28.83 21.12
C GLY A 360 -28.89 28.48 20.13
N TRP A 361 -28.67 27.50 19.25
CA TRP A 361 -29.65 26.94 18.31
C TRP A 361 -30.34 28.00 17.45
N GLN A 362 -29.53 28.72 16.67
CA GLN A 362 -30.02 29.77 15.75
C GLN A 362 -30.62 29.17 14.46
N GLY A 363 -30.43 27.86 14.23
CA GLY A 363 -31.06 27.10 13.15
C GLY A 363 -30.36 27.23 11.79
N TRP A 364 -29.18 27.85 11.73
CA TRP A 364 -28.44 28.04 10.47
C TRP A 364 -27.92 26.70 9.90
N SER A 365 -27.66 25.72 10.76
CA SER A 365 -27.16 24.41 10.33
C SER A 365 -28.20 23.66 9.48
N LEU A 366 -29.45 23.66 9.92
CA LEU A 366 -30.58 23.01 9.24
C LEU A 366 -31.04 23.80 8.03
N ASN A 367 -31.09 25.14 8.13
CA ASN A 367 -31.58 25.99 7.05
C ASN A 367 -30.62 26.06 5.86
N TYR A 368 -29.30 26.06 6.10
CA TYR A 368 -28.31 26.32 5.05
C TYR A 368 -27.20 25.27 4.98
N SER A 369 -26.48 25.06 6.08
CA SER A 369 -25.19 24.37 6.00
C SER A 369 -25.30 22.90 5.63
N ILE A 370 -26.22 22.15 6.23
CA ILE A 370 -26.38 20.71 5.95
C ILE A 370 -26.86 20.48 4.51
N PRO A 371 -27.93 21.14 4.00
CA PRO A 371 -28.33 21.00 2.59
C PRO A 371 -27.22 21.37 1.60
N ILE A 372 -26.46 22.43 1.87
CA ILE A 372 -25.36 22.88 0.98
C ILE A 372 -24.20 21.88 0.99
N VAL A 373 -23.79 21.37 2.15
CA VAL A 373 -22.70 20.39 2.25
C VAL A 373 -23.07 19.08 1.56
N LEU A 374 -24.32 18.62 1.70
CA LEU A 374 -24.83 17.41 1.02
C LEU A 374 -24.80 17.59 -0.50
N LEU A 375 -25.28 18.73 -1.02
CA LEU A 375 -25.23 19.07 -2.44
C LEU A 375 -23.79 19.13 -2.97
N ALA A 376 -22.91 19.84 -2.27
CA ALA A 376 -21.51 19.99 -2.66
C ALA A 376 -20.79 18.64 -2.73
N ALA A 377 -21.12 17.71 -1.82
CA ALA A 377 -20.54 16.39 -1.82
C ALA A 377 -21.02 15.49 -2.94
N GLN A 378 -22.31 15.53 -3.28
CA GLN A 378 -22.86 14.82 -4.43
C GLN A 378 -22.19 15.30 -5.73
N ALA A 379 -22.09 16.62 -5.91
CA ALA A 379 -21.40 17.21 -7.05
C ALA A 379 -19.91 16.83 -7.10
N SER A 380 -19.21 16.93 -5.96
CA SER A 380 -17.79 16.58 -5.86
C SER A 380 -17.53 15.12 -6.18
N LEU A 381 -18.34 14.20 -5.66
CA LEU A 381 -18.21 12.77 -5.93
C LEU A 381 -18.48 12.45 -7.40
N TYR A 382 -19.49 13.08 -8.01
CA TYR A 382 -19.79 12.92 -9.42
C TYR A 382 -18.66 13.44 -10.32
N ILE A 383 -18.21 14.68 -10.11
CA ILE A 383 -17.10 15.28 -10.88
C ILE A 383 -15.85 14.43 -10.75
N LEU A 384 -15.51 14.01 -9.52
CA LEU A 384 -14.31 13.22 -9.28
C LEU A 384 -14.39 11.85 -9.97
N ALA A 385 -15.55 11.21 -9.99
CA ALA A 385 -15.75 9.95 -10.70
C ALA A 385 -15.51 10.09 -12.21
N GLN A 386 -15.93 11.22 -12.80
CA GLN A 386 -15.69 11.52 -14.22
C GLN A 386 -14.22 11.81 -14.52
N VAL A 387 -13.57 12.66 -13.71
CA VAL A 387 -12.18 13.09 -13.94
C VAL A 387 -11.18 11.96 -13.71
N LEU A 388 -11.42 11.12 -12.69
CA LEU A 388 -10.50 10.03 -12.35
C LEU A 388 -10.78 8.72 -13.09
N HIS A 389 -11.77 8.68 -14.00
CA HIS A 389 -12.19 7.48 -14.73
C HIS A 389 -12.24 6.23 -13.83
N MET A 390 -12.86 6.37 -12.64
CA MET A 390 -12.84 5.31 -11.62
C MET A 390 -13.61 4.07 -12.10
N GLU A 391 -13.13 2.88 -11.73
CA GLU A 391 -13.84 1.62 -11.98
C GLU A 391 -15.26 1.68 -11.38
N SER A 392 -16.25 1.27 -12.18
CA SER A 392 -17.67 1.55 -11.97
C SER A 392 -18.23 1.00 -10.66
N GLY A 393 -17.84 -0.18 -10.21
CA GLY A 393 -18.48 -0.85 -9.07
C GLY A 393 -18.44 -0.05 -7.75
N ASP A 394 -17.27 0.46 -7.37
CA ASP A 394 -17.08 1.00 -6.02
C ASP A 394 -17.70 2.39 -5.83
N TYR A 395 -17.43 3.36 -6.73
CA TYR A 395 -17.91 4.73 -6.53
C TYR A 395 -19.43 4.84 -6.67
N MET A 396 -20.05 3.98 -7.49
CA MET A 396 -21.50 4.01 -7.73
C MET A 396 -22.30 3.71 -6.46
N VAL A 397 -21.84 2.77 -5.63
CA VAL A 397 -22.46 2.47 -4.33
C VAL A 397 -22.39 3.70 -3.41
N TYR A 398 -21.26 4.42 -3.40
CA TYR A 398 -21.12 5.64 -2.61
C TYR A 398 -21.94 6.80 -3.17
N LEU A 399 -22.16 6.86 -4.48
CA LEU A 399 -22.99 7.89 -5.10
C LEU A 399 -24.48 7.67 -4.78
N LEU A 400 -24.95 6.42 -4.78
CA LEU A 400 -26.27 6.06 -4.28
C LEU A 400 -26.41 6.39 -2.78
N LEU A 401 -25.41 6.05 -1.96
CA LEU A 401 -25.41 6.34 -0.52
C LEU A 401 -25.41 7.84 -0.22
N CYS A 402 -24.59 8.64 -0.92
CA CYS A 402 -24.62 10.11 -0.84
C CYS A 402 -25.96 10.68 -1.34
N GLY A 403 -26.58 10.05 -2.35
CA GLY A 403 -27.94 10.31 -2.79
C GLY A 403 -28.94 10.15 -1.64
N LEU A 404 -28.92 9.00 -0.97
CA LEU A 404 -29.80 8.69 0.16
C LEU A 404 -29.58 9.63 1.35
N LEU A 405 -28.32 9.94 1.68
CA LEU A 405 -28.00 10.94 2.72
C LEU A 405 -28.52 12.33 2.35
N GLY A 406 -28.51 12.68 1.06
CA GLY A 406 -29.08 13.93 0.55
C GLY A 406 -30.61 14.02 0.65
N LEU A 407 -31.31 12.94 0.99
CA LEU A 407 -32.73 12.97 1.33
C LEU A 407 -32.99 13.34 2.79
N LEU A 408 -31.96 13.44 3.64
CA LEU A 408 -32.11 13.84 5.04
C LEU A 408 -32.87 15.17 5.23
N PRO A 409 -32.66 16.22 4.40
CA PRO A 409 -33.42 17.46 4.52
C PRO A 409 -34.93 17.34 4.25
N LEU A 410 -35.39 16.22 3.67
CA LEU A 410 -36.82 15.92 3.56
C LEU A 410 -37.47 15.79 4.94
N LEU A 411 -36.75 15.20 5.90
CA LEU A 411 -37.23 15.11 7.28
C LEU A 411 -37.38 16.51 7.89
N PHE A 412 -36.44 17.41 7.62
CA PHE A 412 -36.50 18.79 8.12
C PHE A 412 -37.74 19.53 7.60
N LEU A 413 -38.13 19.26 6.35
CA LEU A 413 -39.34 19.81 5.73
C LEU A 413 -40.62 19.21 6.33
N ILE A 414 -40.67 17.89 6.52
CA ILE A 414 -41.86 17.18 7.05
C ILE A 414 -42.15 17.61 8.49
N PHE A 415 -41.12 17.70 9.33
CA PHE A 415 -41.28 18.08 10.73
C PHE A 415 -41.31 19.61 10.96
N GLY A 416 -41.18 20.40 9.89
CA GLY A 416 -41.21 21.86 9.97
C GLY A 416 -40.02 22.45 10.76
N TRP A 417 -38.88 21.79 10.79
CA TRP A 417 -37.68 22.24 11.52
C TRP A 417 -36.92 23.37 10.82
N VAL A 418 -37.23 23.63 9.54
CA VAL A 418 -36.60 24.69 8.74
C VAL A 418 -37.54 25.87 8.58
N THR A 419 -37.03 27.07 8.86
CA THR A 419 -37.70 28.33 8.58
C THR A 419 -37.59 28.69 7.10
N ILE A 420 -36.46 28.33 6.46
CA ILE A 420 -36.16 28.62 5.06
C ILE A 420 -36.12 27.31 4.29
N ARG A 421 -37.15 27.08 3.48
CA ARG A 421 -37.38 25.78 2.81
C ARG A 421 -36.52 25.56 1.57
N LEU A 422 -36.07 26.63 0.91
CA LEU A 422 -35.46 26.57 -0.42
C LEU A 422 -34.22 25.66 -0.50
N PRO A 423 -33.21 25.77 0.39
CA PRO A 423 -32.00 24.93 0.30
C PRO A 423 -32.31 23.44 0.48
N SER A 424 -33.23 23.12 1.39
CA SER A 424 -33.66 21.74 1.65
C SER A 424 -34.40 21.14 0.45
N VAL A 425 -35.29 21.91 -0.19
CA VAL A 425 -36.02 21.46 -1.39
C VAL A 425 -35.08 21.19 -2.56
N ILE A 426 -34.12 22.08 -2.82
CA ILE A 426 -33.12 21.89 -3.88
C ILE A 426 -32.28 20.64 -3.60
N CYS A 427 -31.82 20.46 -2.36
CA CYS A 427 -31.03 19.30 -1.97
C CYS A 427 -31.78 17.98 -2.19
N VAL A 428 -33.04 17.91 -1.76
CA VAL A 428 -33.88 16.71 -1.96
C VAL A 428 -34.12 16.46 -3.46
N GLY A 429 -34.44 17.50 -4.23
CA GLY A 429 -34.68 17.38 -5.68
C GLY A 429 -33.45 16.85 -6.43
N VAL A 430 -32.28 17.43 -6.19
CA VAL A 430 -31.02 16.96 -6.80
C VAL A 430 -30.69 15.55 -6.35
N SER A 431 -30.89 15.22 -5.07
CA SER A 431 -30.64 13.87 -4.54
C SER A 431 -31.52 12.81 -5.20
N LEU A 432 -32.81 13.10 -5.40
CA LEU A 432 -33.74 12.20 -6.10
C LEU A 432 -33.32 12.02 -7.57
N LEU A 433 -32.94 13.09 -8.26
CA LEU A 433 -32.45 13.02 -9.64
C LEU A 433 -31.17 12.18 -9.72
N MET A 434 -30.24 12.35 -8.79
CA MET A 434 -29.00 11.56 -8.74
C MET A 434 -29.29 10.08 -8.48
N ILE A 435 -30.16 9.75 -7.52
CA ILE A 435 -30.58 8.37 -7.25
C ILE A 435 -31.22 7.74 -8.50
N ALA A 436 -32.18 8.44 -9.11
CA ALA A 436 -32.87 7.98 -10.32
C ALA A 436 -31.88 7.75 -11.47
N ALA A 437 -31.00 8.71 -11.74
CA ALA A 437 -29.97 8.58 -12.77
C ALA A 437 -29.07 7.36 -12.53
N THR A 438 -28.60 7.17 -11.30
CA THR A 438 -27.70 6.04 -10.96
C THR A 438 -28.41 4.69 -11.14
N LEU A 439 -29.68 4.59 -10.74
CA LEU A 439 -30.46 3.36 -10.90
C LEU A 439 -30.80 3.05 -12.36
N ILE A 440 -31.15 4.07 -13.16
CA ILE A 440 -31.51 3.90 -14.58
C ILE A 440 -30.28 3.54 -15.41
N PHE A 441 -29.20 4.32 -15.30
CA PHE A 441 -28.04 4.15 -16.18
C PHE A 441 -27.16 2.97 -15.77
N GLN A 442 -27.18 2.56 -14.49
CA GLN A 442 -26.17 1.64 -13.98
C GLN A 442 -26.71 0.59 -12.97
N GLY A 443 -28.02 0.38 -12.92
CA GLY A 443 -28.67 -0.51 -11.95
C GLY A 443 -28.18 -1.97 -11.94
N GLY A 444 -27.75 -2.51 -13.09
CA GLY A 444 -27.20 -3.86 -13.18
C GLY A 444 -25.89 -4.06 -12.40
N ILE A 445 -24.97 -3.08 -12.48
CA ILE A 445 -23.67 -3.10 -11.80
C ILE A 445 -23.88 -2.93 -10.28
N ILE A 446 -24.82 -2.05 -9.89
CA ILE A 446 -25.18 -1.83 -8.47
C ILE A 446 -25.69 -3.11 -7.83
N ARG A 447 -26.59 -3.84 -8.49
CA ARG A 447 -27.11 -5.12 -7.99
C ARG A 447 -26.01 -6.16 -7.79
N HIS A 448 -25.08 -6.25 -8.75
CA HIS A 448 -23.95 -7.17 -8.66
C HIS A 448 -23.02 -6.82 -7.47
N GLU A 449 -22.68 -5.54 -7.30
CA GLU A 449 -21.79 -5.10 -6.22
C GLU A 449 -22.46 -5.15 -4.83
N LEU A 450 -23.77 -4.90 -4.74
CA LEU A 450 -24.56 -5.08 -3.51
C LEU A 450 -24.67 -6.55 -3.12
N SER A 451 -24.95 -7.46 -4.06
CA SER A 451 -24.99 -8.91 -3.80
C SER A 451 -23.64 -9.42 -3.27
N LYS A 452 -22.54 -8.99 -3.91
CA LYS A 452 -21.17 -9.29 -3.47
C LYS A 452 -20.86 -8.79 -2.05
N ARG A 453 -21.40 -7.64 -1.63
CA ARG A 453 -21.11 -7.02 -0.32
C ARG A 453 -22.07 -7.44 0.79
N LEU A 454 -23.32 -7.75 0.45
CA LEU A 454 -24.36 -8.18 1.37
C LEU A 454 -24.50 -9.70 1.45
N HIS A 455 -23.78 -10.46 0.62
CA HIS A 455 -23.87 -11.92 0.53
C HIS A 455 -25.31 -12.42 0.31
N ILE A 456 -26.10 -11.68 -0.48
CA ILE A 456 -27.48 -12.04 -0.89
C ILE A 456 -27.45 -12.60 -2.30
#